data_AF-A0A1D6FII5-F1
#
_entry.id   AF-A0A1D6FII5-F1
#
_cell.length_a   1.000
_cell.length_b   1.000
_cell.length_c   1.000
_cell.angle_alpha   90.00
_cell.angle_beta   90.00
_cell.angle_gamma   90.00
#
_symmetry.space_group_name_H-M   'P 1'
#
loop_
_entity.id
_entity.type
_entity.pdbx_description
1 polymer ?
#
loop_
_entity_poly.entity_id
_entity_poly.type
_entity_poly.pdbx_seq_one_letter_code
_entity_poly.pdbx_strand_id
1 'polypeptide(L)'
;MADAEDIQPLVCDNGTGMVKAGFAGDDAPRAVFPSIVGRPRHIGVMVGMGQKDAYVGDEVQSKRGILTLKFCKPIMTKPKVALKPQTLSPQPEAQAPHDPQTPEQQQSGTGVGV
;
A
#
# COMPACT_ATOMS: atom_id res chain seq x y z
N MET A 1 -15.78 34.01 -31.20
CA MET A 1 -14.70 33.44 -30.38
C MET A 1 -14.32 34.52 -29.39
N ALA A 2 -14.16 34.22 -28.10
CA ALA A 2 -13.63 35.21 -27.18
C ALA A 2 -12.15 35.41 -27.55
N ASP A 3 -11.76 36.66 -27.85
CA ASP A 3 -10.37 37.01 -28.14
C ASP A 3 -9.51 36.65 -26.91
N ALA A 4 -8.32 36.09 -27.15
CA ALA A 4 -7.46 35.50 -26.11
C ALA A 4 -7.00 36.50 -25.03
N GLU A 5 -7.23 37.79 -25.27
CA GLU A 5 -6.82 38.91 -24.40
C GLU A 5 -7.73 39.08 -23.18
N ASP A 6 -8.88 38.39 -23.11
CA ASP A 6 -9.85 38.53 -22.00
C ASP A 6 -10.05 37.23 -21.17
N ILE A 7 -9.10 36.28 -21.26
CA ILE A 7 -9.16 35.03 -20.49
C ILE A 7 -8.40 35.19 -19.17
N GLN A 8 -9.12 35.35 -18.07
CA GLN A 8 -8.52 35.37 -16.74
C GLN A 8 -8.02 33.96 -16.35
N PRO A 9 -6.74 33.78 -15.99
CA PRO A 9 -6.20 32.47 -15.62
C PRO A 9 -6.82 31.91 -14.35
N LEU A 10 -6.96 30.57 -14.30
CA LEU A 10 -7.27 29.83 -13.08
C LEU A 10 -5.98 29.36 -12.41
N VAL A 11 -5.92 29.50 -11.09
CA VAL A 11 -4.83 28.97 -10.25
C VAL A 11 -5.37 27.80 -9.45
N CYS A 12 -4.69 26.65 -9.53
CA CYS A 12 -5.04 25.42 -8.81
C CYS A 12 -3.83 24.93 -7.98
N ASP A 13 -3.91 25.08 -6.65
CA ASP A 13 -2.94 24.54 -5.69
C ASP A 13 -3.37 23.14 -5.24
N ASN A 14 -2.62 22.12 -5.68
CA ASN A 14 -2.90 20.71 -5.42
C ASN A 14 -2.19 20.22 -4.14
N GLY A 15 -2.58 20.77 -3.00
CA GLY A 15 -2.11 20.30 -1.70
C GLY A 15 -2.59 18.88 -1.38
N THR A 16 -1.79 18.11 -0.63
CA THR A 16 -2.18 16.74 -0.21
C THR A 16 -3.26 16.72 0.86
N GLY A 17 -3.36 17.77 1.67
CA GLY A 17 -4.45 17.95 2.65
C GLY A 17 -5.65 18.69 2.08
N MET A 18 -5.40 19.82 1.41
CA MET A 18 -6.44 20.72 0.89
C MET A 18 -6.09 21.15 -0.54
N VAL A 19 -7.07 21.11 -1.43
CA VAL A 19 -7.02 21.79 -2.73
C VAL A 19 -7.49 23.21 -2.53
N LYS A 20 -6.81 24.15 -3.20
CA LYS A 20 -7.26 25.55 -3.28
C LYS A 20 -7.33 25.97 -4.74
N ALA A 21 -8.38 26.68 -5.12
CA ALA A 21 -8.54 27.20 -6.46
C ALA A 21 -9.12 28.62 -6.45
N GLY A 22 -8.75 29.43 -7.43
CA GLY A 22 -9.19 30.81 -7.59
C GLY A 22 -8.76 31.39 -8.94
N PHE A 23 -9.10 32.64 -9.21
CA PHE A 23 -8.60 33.34 -10.39
C PHE A 23 -7.27 34.02 -10.09
N ALA A 24 -6.39 34.13 -11.09
CA ALA A 24 -5.17 34.90 -10.96
C ALA A 24 -5.51 36.38 -10.69
N GLY A 25 -4.83 36.96 -9.70
CA GLY A 25 -5.05 38.34 -9.24
C GLY A 25 -6.02 38.47 -8.05
N ASP A 26 -6.75 37.43 -7.69
CA ASP A 26 -7.57 37.43 -6.46
C ASP A 26 -6.68 37.42 -5.21
N ASP A 27 -7.09 38.14 -4.15
CA ASP A 27 -6.37 38.19 -2.87
C ASP A 27 -6.41 36.86 -2.08
N ALA A 28 -7.38 35.99 -2.39
CA ALA A 28 -7.62 34.74 -1.68
C ALA A 28 -8.23 33.67 -2.60
N PRO A 29 -8.05 32.36 -2.31
CA PRO A 29 -8.69 31.31 -3.07
C PRO A 29 -10.22 31.38 -2.94
N ARG A 30 -10.92 31.20 -4.06
CA ARG A 30 -12.39 31.17 -4.09
C ARG A 30 -12.97 29.83 -3.64
N ALA A 31 -12.19 28.76 -3.76
CA ALA A 31 -12.57 27.43 -3.31
C ALA A 31 -11.43 26.81 -2.52
N VAL A 32 -11.76 26.23 -1.37
CA VAL A 32 -10.85 25.48 -0.52
C VAL A 32 -11.58 24.25 -0.04
N PHE A 33 -11.08 23.06 -0.32
CA PHE A 33 -11.74 21.80 0.06
C PHE A 33 -10.72 20.68 0.33
N PRO A 34 -11.08 19.67 1.15
CA PRO A 34 -10.20 18.54 1.43
C PRO A 34 -9.83 17.75 0.17
N SER A 35 -8.56 17.37 0.05
CA SER A 35 -8.02 16.59 -1.08
C SER A 35 -8.37 15.11 -0.97
N ILE A 36 -9.66 14.81 -1.00
CA ILE A 36 -10.22 13.48 -0.76
C ILE A 36 -11.26 13.11 -1.81
N VAL A 37 -11.23 11.85 -2.23
CA VAL A 37 -12.24 11.23 -3.08
C VAL A 37 -12.82 10.02 -2.37
N GLY A 38 -14.15 9.95 -2.30
CA GLY A 38 -14.88 8.79 -1.79
C GLY A 38 -15.64 8.08 -2.92
N ARG A 39 -15.51 6.75 -3.01
CA ARG A 39 -16.30 5.93 -3.94
C ARG A 39 -17.25 5.00 -3.18
N PRO A 40 -18.51 4.81 -3.61
CA PRO A 40 -19.44 3.90 -2.95
C PRO A 40 -18.87 2.49 -2.75
N ARG A 41 -19.03 1.91 -1.55
CA ARG A 41 -18.65 0.52 -1.28
C ARG A 41 -19.59 -0.49 -1.93
N HIS A 42 -20.88 -0.16 -1.95
CA HIS A 42 -21.94 -1.00 -2.46
C HIS A 42 -22.73 -0.21 -3.50
N ILE A 43 -22.51 -0.52 -4.77
CA ILE A 43 -23.16 0.14 -5.91
C ILE A 43 -24.61 -0.36 -5.98
N GLY A 44 -25.58 0.54 -6.19
CA GLY A 44 -26.98 0.19 -6.47
C GLY A 44 -27.88 -0.17 -5.29
N VAL A 45 -27.37 -0.24 -4.04
CA VAL A 45 -28.18 -0.67 -2.87
C VAL A 45 -28.86 0.49 -2.12
N MET A 46 -28.27 1.69 -2.13
CA MET A 46 -28.81 2.83 -1.38
C MET A 46 -29.81 3.64 -2.22
N VAL A 47 -31.10 3.46 -1.92
CA VAL A 47 -32.20 4.26 -2.48
C VAL A 47 -32.09 5.72 -1.99
N GLY A 48 -32.23 6.69 -2.89
CA GLY A 48 -32.19 8.12 -2.56
C GLY A 48 -30.79 8.75 -2.59
N MET A 49 -29.72 7.95 -2.67
CA MET A 49 -28.42 8.47 -3.09
C MET A 49 -28.38 8.50 -4.62
N GLY A 50 -28.13 9.67 -5.20
CA GLY A 50 -27.80 9.77 -6.62
C GLY A 50 -26.73 8.73 -6.95
N GLN A 51 -26.90 8.02 -8.06
CA GLN A 51 -25.97 7.00 -8.55
C GLN A 51 -24.67 7.67 -9.04
N LYS A 52 -23.94 8.34 -8.13
CA LYS A 52 -22.66 8.99 -8.39
C LYS A 52 -21.54 7.98 -8.20
N ASP A 53 -20.64 7.92 -9.18
CA ASP A 53 -19.45 7.05 -9.14
C ASP A 53 -18.39 7.51 -8.13
N ALA A 54 -18.42 8.79 -7.75
CA ALA A 54 -17.49 9.40 -6.82
C ALA A 54 -18.07 10.64 -6.12
N TYR A 55 -17.51 10.92 -4.95
CA TYR A 55 -17.74 12.08 -4.11
C TYR A 55 -16.40 12.75 -3.84
N VAL A 56 -16.36 14.08 -3.75
CA VAL A 56 -15.12 14.87 -3.58
C VAL A 56 -15.29 15.90 -2.48
N GLY A 57 -14.20 16.22 -1.77
CA GLY A 57 -14.18 17.29 -0.77
C GLY A 57 -15.11 17.01 0.40
N ASP A 58 -15.85 18.02 0.85
CA ASP A 58 -16.67 17.95 2.07
C ASP A 58 -17.83 16.95 1.97
N GLU A 59 -18.35 16.69 0.77
CA GLU A 59 -19.43 15.70 0.55
C GLU A 59 -19.00 14.29 0.98
N VAL A 60 -17.69 14.02 0.93
CA VAL A 60 -17.11 12.74 1.37
C VAL A 60 -17.21 12.58 2.88
N GLN A 61 -17.04 13.66 3.66
CA GLN A 61 -17.07 13.60 5.12
C GLN A 61 -18.47 13.22 5.64
N SER A 62 -19.51 13.87 5.10
CA SER A 62 -20.90 13.57 5.44
C SER A 62 -21.33 12.13 5.12
N LYS A 63 -20.57 11.43 4.27
CA LYS A 63 -20.89 10.09 3.75
C LYS A 63 -19.78 9.07 4.03
N ARG A 64 -18.85 9.35 4.95
CA ARG A 64 -17.66 8.52 5.20
C ARG A 64 -17.96 7.05 5.52
N GLY A 65 -19.11 6.77 6.17
CA GLY A 65 -19.48 5.40 6.56
C GLY A 65 -19.74 4.45 5.39
N ILE A 66 -20.09 4.98 4.22
CA ILE A 66 -20.53 4.20 3.06
C ILE A 66 -19.58 4.32 1.86
N LEU A 67 -18.52 5.10 2.01
CA LEU A 67 -17.53 5.36 0.97
C LEU A 67 -16.20 4.67 1.30
N THR A 68 -15.49 4.22 0.27
CA THR A 68 -14.06 3.92 0.30
C THR A 68 -13.31 5.20 -0.01
N LEU A 69 -12.49 5.66 0.93
CA LEU A 69 -11.83 6.97 0.86
C LEU A 69 -10.40 6.85 0.32
N LYS A 70 -10.04 7.72 -0.61
CA LYS A 70 -8.67 7.92 -1.10
C LYS A 70 -8.27 9.37 -0.90
N PHE A 71 -7.13 9.57 -0.22
CA PHE A 71 -6.51 10.88 -0.03
C PHE A 71 -5.44 11.11 -1.10
N CYS A 72 -5.28 12.37 -1.52
CA CYS A 72 -4.18 12.77 -2.39
C CYS A 72 -2.84 12.44 -1.73
N LYS A 73 -1.97 11.72 -2.45
CA LYS A 73 -0.64 11.34 -1.94
C LYS A 73 0.43 12.31 -2.45
N PRO A 74 1.44 12.62 -1.64
CA PRO A 74 2.61 13.34 -2.13
C PRO A 74 3.26 12.57 -3.27
N ILE A 75 3.80 13.30 -4.26
CA ILE A 75 4.48 12.70 -5.42
C ILE A 75 5.69 11.85 -5.00
N MET A 76 6.25 12.11 -3.81
CA MET A 76 7.45 11.49 -3.28
C MET A 76 7.19 10.27 -2.38
N THR A 77 5.94 9.80 -2.24
CA THR A 77 5.71 8.55 -1.50
C THR A 77 6.24 7.38 -2.32
N LYS A 78 7.39 6.82 -1.92
CA LYS A 78 7.87 5.55 -2.49
C LYS A 78 6.76 4.51 -2.35
N PRO A 79 6.46 3.71 -3.40
CA PRO A 79 5.54 2.60 -3.26
C PRO A 79 6.10 1.70 -2.15
N LYS A 80 5.32 1.51 -1.08
CA LYS A 80 5.65 0.55 -0.03
C LYS A 80 5.57 -0.82 -0.68
N VAL A 81 6.71 -1.32 -1.19
CA VAL A 81 6.84 -2.72 -1.58
C VAL A 81 6.48 -3.51 -0.34
N ALA A 82 5.35 -4.21 -0.38
CA ALA A 82 4.99 -5.15 0.66
C ALA A 82 6.04 -6.27 0.61
N LEU A 83 7.09 -6.14 1.42
CA LEU A 83 7.97 -7.26 1.74
C LEU A 83 7.05 -8.32 2.35
N LYS A 84 6.69 -9.34 1.55
CA LYS A 84 6.12 -10.56 2.11
C LYS A 84 7.15 -11.06 3.14
N PRO A 85 6.74 -11.40 4.37
CA PRO A 85 7.64 -12.05 5.29
C PRO A 85 8.12 -13.32 4.59
N GLN A 86 9.41 -13.39 4.28
CA GLN A 86 10.00 -14.66 3.86
C GLN A 86 9.95 -15.54 5.10
N THR A 87 9.06 -16.53 5.10
CA THR A 87 9.13 -17.64 6.04
C THR A 87 10.48 -18.30 5.80
N LEU A 88 11.45 -18.03 6.68
CA LEU A 88 12.70 -18.77 6.72
C LEU A 88 12.34 -20.25 6.89
N SER A 89 12.58 -21.04 5.84
CA SER A 89 12.56 -22.49 5.96
C SER A 89 13.56 -22.88 7.06
N PRO A 90 13.18 -23.71 8.04
CA PRO A 90 14.11 -24.17 9.06
C PRO A 90 15.28 -24.88 8.36
N GLN A 91 16.51 -24.46 8.68
CA GLN A 91 17.72 -25.12 8.23
C GLN A 91 17.78 -26.51 8.88
N PRO A 92 18.15 -27.58 8.16
CA PRO A 92 18.31 -28.89 8.76
C PRO A 92 19.43 -28.83 9.81
N GLU A 93 19.12 -29.23 11.04
CA GLU A 93 20.10 -29.34 12.12
C GLU A 93 21.23 -30.26 11.66
N ALA A 94 22.47 -29.76 11.76
CA ALA A 94 23.65 -30.55 11.47
C ALA A 94 23.69 -31.73 12.46
N GLN A 95 23.43 -32.93 11.96
CA GLN A 95 23.58 -34.16 12.72
C GLN A 95 25.05 -34.31 13.12
N ALA A 96 25.32 -34.27 14.44
CA ALA A 96 26.65 -34.54 14.97
C ALA A 96 27.12 -35.93 14.52
N PRO A 97 28.41 -36.12 14.23
CA PRO A 97 28.92 -37.42 13.81
C PRO A 97 28.73 -38.45 14.93
N HIS A 98 28.05 -39.55 14.60
CA HIS A 98 27.96 -40.73 15.44
C HIS A 98 29.36 -41.34 15.62
N ASP A 99 29.80 -41.49 16.88
CA ASP A 99 30.93 -42.34 17.24
C ASP A 99 30.63 -43.79 16.84
N PRO A 100 31.46 -44.44 16.01
CA PRO A 100 31.35 -45.88 15.81
C PRO A 100 31.98 -46.60 17.00
N GLN A 101 31.13 -47.12 17.90
CA GLN A 101 31.51 -48.27 18.72
C GLN A 101 31.70 -49.47 17.81
N THR A 102 32.92 -50.01 17.75
CA THR A 102 33.17 -51.34 17.18
C THR A 102 33.24 -52.37 18.31
N PRO A 103 32.38 -53.40 18.33
CA PRO A 103 32.39 -54.45 19.34
C PRO A 103 33.45 -55.53 19.06
N GLU A 104 33.91 -56.17 20.14
CA GLU A 104 34.68 -57.40 20.15
C GLU A 104 34.01 -58.53 19.33
N GLN A 105 34.80 -59.37 18.64
CA GLN A 105 34.71 -60.83 18.82
C GLN A 105 35.75 -61.68 18.04
N GLN A 106 36.22 -62.71 18.78
CA GLN A 106 36.52 -64.11 18.41
C GLN A 106 37.86 -64.54 17.78
N GLN A 107 38.45 -65.53 18.47
CA GLN A 107 39.57 -66.41 18.17
C GLN A 107 39.51 -67.18 16.84
N SER A 108 40.70 -67.47 16.30
CA SER A 108 41.22 -68.74 15.74
C SER A 108 42.30 -68.40 14.71
N GLY A 109 43.46 -69.02 14.55
CA GLY A 109 44.17 -70.16 15.14
C GLY A 109 45.37 -70.46 14.22
N THR A 110 46.37 -71.17 14.76
CA THR A 110 47.48 -71.87 14.06
C THR A 110 48.64 -71.06 13.48
N GLY A 111 49.86 -71.49 13.84
CA GLY A 111 51.13 -71.00 13.29
C GLY A 111 52.32 -71.65 14.00
N VAL A 112 52.60 -72.91 13.66
CA VAL A 112 53.80 -73.67 14.03
C VAL A 112 55.04 -73.01 13.44
N GLY A 113 56.15 -72.96 14.20
CA GLY A 113 57.46 -72.59 13.65
C GLY A 113 58.60 -72.73 14.65
N VAL A 114 59.23 -73.91 14.63
CA VAL A 114 60.58 -74.33 15.13
C VAL A 114 60.99 -74.08 16.58
#